data_AF-A0A7K1BGC4-F1
#
_entry.id   AF-A0A7K1BGC4-F1
#
_cell.length_a   1.000
_cell.length_b   1.000
_cell.length_c   1.000
_cell.angle_alpha   90.00
_cell.angle_beta   90.00
_cell.angle_gamma   90.00
#
_symmetry.space_group_name_H-M   'P 1'
#
loop_
_entity.id
_entity.type
_entity.pdbx_description
1 polymer ?
#
loop_
_entity_poly.entity_id
_entity_poly.type
_entity_poly.pdbx_seq_one_letter_code
_entity_poly.pdbx_strand_id
1 'polypeptide(L)'
;MQSTDTKLRIHVYGHESADPLSVAQAFSGTYSQEIHSQSDLAIFVVNPATGIDQNTIDMWQGFDEYQVPRMVVVTQLEKSEADFDDAVMLANRVFDQVITPYLVLHDDQGLPAALISLADLRIIDYSTNPPKEIDCEEEHRTLVQEFRAEYLEKFESDGENSFAAGLQFPAIPLWIDKGIGVDKVRDLIKQLVI
;
A
#
# COMPACT_ATOMS: atom_id res chain seq x y z
N MET A 1 -2.13 34.25 -9.45
CA MET A 1 -1.44 33.06 -9.96
C MET A 1 -2.34 31.90 -9.60
N GLN A 2 -3.14 31.39 -10.55
CA GLN A 2 -4.01 30.25 -10.29
C GLN A 2 -3.10 29.03 -10.20
N SER A 3 -2.99 28.45 -9.00
CA SER A 3 -2.39 27.13 -8.83
C SER A 3 -3.26 26.15 -9.61
N THR A 4 -2.77 25.65 -10.74
CA THR A 4 -3.42 24.56 -11.45
C THR A 4 -3.26 23.34 -10.56
N ASP A 5 -4.32 23.01 -9.81
CA ASP A 5 -4.40 21.79 -9.02
C ASP A 5 -4.47 20.63 -10.04
N THR A 6 -3.30 20.11 -10.43
CA THR A 6 -3.21 19.07 -11.45
C THR A 6 -3.75 17.79 -10.83
N LYS A 7 -5.00 17.46 -11.17
CA LYS A 7 -5.64 16.23 -10.71
C LYS A 7 -4.93 15.03 -11.35
N LEU A 8 -4.27 14.22 -10.52
CA LEU A 8 -3.63 12.98 -10.95
C LEU A 8 -4.65 11.98 -11.52
N ARG A 9 -4.27 11.30 -12.59
CA ARG A 9 -5.01 10.20 -13.23
C ARG A 9 -4.64 8.89 -12.54
N ILE A 10 -5.36 8.59 -11.47
CA ILE A 10 -5.18 7.37 -10.68
C ILE A 10 -6.12 6.30 -11.21
N HIS A 11 -5.58 5.16 -11.62
CA HIS A 11 -6.36 3.97 -11.98
C HIS A 11 -6.17 2.87 -10.93
N VAL A 12 -7.25 2.19 -10.58
CA VAL A 12 -7.28 1.15 -9.56
C VAL A 12 -7.65 -0.18 -10.21
N TYR A 13 -6.92 -1.21 -9.85
CA TYR A 13 -6.98 -2.56 -10.40
C TYR A 13 -7.15 -3.58 -9.27
N GLY A 14 -7.79 -4.70 -9.55
CA GLY A 14 -7.97 -5.78 -8.58
C GLY A 14 -9.26 -6.55 -8.80
N HIS A 15 -9.32 -7.72 -8.18
CA HIS A 15 -10.52 -8.56 -8.14
C HIS A 15 -11.60 -7.93 -7.24
N GLU A 16 -12.89 -8.18 -7.53
CA GLU A 16 -14.02 -7.59 -6.79
C GLU A 16 -14.00 -7.91 -5.29
N SER A 17 -13.43 -9.06 -4.90
CA SER A 17 -13.29 -9.47 -3.49
C SER A 17 -12.39 -8.54 -2.68
N ALA A 18 -11.54 -7.74 -3.33
CA ALA A 18 -10.66 -6.75 -2.69
C ALA A 18 -11.26 -5.34 -2.64
N ASP A 19 -12.49 -5.17 -3.15
CA ASP A 19 -13.21 -3.89 -3.22
C ASP A 19 -12.41 -2.72 -3.84
N PRO A 20 -11.94 -2.87 -5.09
CA PRO A 20 -11.17 -1.83 -5.77
C PRO A 20 -12.01 -0.56 -6.04
N LEU A 21 -13.35 -0.67 -6.05
CA LEU A 21 -14.25 0.46 -6.22
C LEU A 21 -14.18 1.42 -5.03
N SER A 22 -14.22 0.92 -3.80
CA SER A 22 -14.08 1.76 -2.60
C SER A 22 -12.70 2.41 -2.54
N VAL A 23 -11.65 1.69 -2.93
CA VAL A 23 -10.29 2.25 -3.03
C VAL A 23 -10.22 3.38 -4.05
N ALA A 24 -10.79 3.18 -5.25
CA ALA A 24 -10.86 4.23 -6.27
C ALA A 24 -11.58 5.48 -5.76
N GLN A 25 -12.71 5.31 -5.07
CA GLN A 25 -13.45 6.44 -4.47
C GLN A 25 -12.63 7.15 -3.39
N ALA A 26 -11.98 6.41 -2.49
CA ALA A 26 -11.21 6.97 -1.38
C ALA A 26 -10.02 7.84 -1.82
N PHE A 27 -9.45 7.53 -2.99
CA PHE A 27 -8.28 8.22 -3.55
C PHE A 27 -8.57 9.00 -4.84
N SER A 28 -9.84 9.28 -5.14
CA SER A 28 -10.26 10.04 -6.34
C SER A 28 -9.75 9.46 -7.67
N GLY A 29 -9.58 8.13 -7.72
CA GLY A 29 -9.20 7.38 -8.90
C GLY A 29 -10.40 6.75 -9.62
N THR A 30 -10.08 5.92 -10.61
CA THR A 30 -11.08 5.16 -11.41
C THR A 30 -10.74 3.68 -11.37
N TYR A 31 -11.71 2.83 -10.99
CA TYR A 31 -11.56 1.39 -11.16
C TYR A 31 -11.54 1.05 -12.65
N SER A 32 -10.52 0.30 -13.09
CA SER A 32 -10.37 -0.10 -14.48
C SER A 32 -10.05 -1.59 -14.60
N GLN A 33 -10.44 -2.14 -15.75
CA GLN A 33 -10.07 -3.49 -16.19
C GLN A 33 -9.20 -3.44 -17.45
N GLU A 34 -8.72 -2.25 -17.81
CA GLU A 34 -7.86 -2.00 -18.97
C GLU A 34 -6.61 -1.21 -18.57
N ILE A 35 -5.49 -1.49 -19.22
CA ILE A 35 -4.23 -0.78 -18.98
C ILE A 35 -4.35 0.65 -19.51
N HIS A 36 -4.11 1.63 -18.65
CA HIS A 36 -4.04 3.03 -19.03
C HIS A 36 -2.59 3.52 -18.94
N SER A 37 -1.87 3.49 -20.06
CA SER A 37 -0.46 3.92 -20.16
C SER A 37 -0.21 5.37 -19.78
N GLN A 38 -1.26 6.20 -19.81
CA GLN A 38 -1.21 7.60 -19.40
C GLN A 38 -1.61 7.80 -17.92
N SER A 39 -1.63 6.75 -17.10
CA SER A 39 -1.87 6.88 -15.67
C SER A 39 -0.73 7.63 -15.00
N ASP A 40 -1.05 8.49 -14.04
CA ASP A 40 -0.03 9.07 -13.16
C ASP A 40 0.27 8.13 -11.98
N LEU A 41 -0.65 7.22 -11.65
CA LEU A 41 -0.50 6.15 -10.66
C LEU A 41 -1.42 4.97 -10.97
N ALA A 42 -0.90 3.76 -10.82
CA ALA A 42 -1.69 2.52 -10.80
C ALA A 42 -1.70 1.91 -9.38
N ILE A 43 -2.89 1.69 -8.81
CA ILE A 43 -3.07 1.05 -7.50
C ILE A 43 -3.63 -0.36 -7.70
N PHE A 44 -2.93 -1.37 -7.20
CA PHE A 44 -3.35 -2.76 -7.26
C PHE A 44 -3.89 -3.19 -5.90
N VAL A 45 -5.16 -3.56 -5.86
CA VAL A 45 -5.86 -3.90 -4.61
C VAL A 45 -5.91 -5.41 -4.45
N VAL A 46 -5.41 -5.90 -3.32
CA VAL A 46 -5.28 -7.32 -3.02
C VAL A 46 -6.08 -7.66 -1.76
N ASN A 47 -6.88 -8.72 -1.85
CA ASN A 47 -7.49 -9.36 -0.70
C ASN A 47 -6.67 -10.62 -0.38
N PRO A 48 -6.05 -10.69 0.81
CA PRO A 48 -5.19 -11.82 1.18
C PRO A 48 -5.95 -13.16 1.19
N ALA A 49 -7.25 -13.15 1.50
CA ALA A 49 -8.06 -14.36 1.63
C ALA A 49 -8.41 -15.02 0.28
N THR A 50 -8.51 -14.23 -0.80
CA THR A 50 -8.90 -14.73 -2.12
C THR A 50 -7.74 -14.82 -3.12
N GLY A 51 -6.57 -14.28 -2.74
CA GLY A 51 -5.42 -14.20 -3.63
C GLY A 51 -5.59 -13.19 -4.76
N ILE A 52 -4.75 -13.33 -5.78
CA ILE A 52 -4.64 -12.43 -6.94
C ILE A 52 -5.05 -13.22 -8.19
N ASP A 53 -6.03 -12.72 -8.93
CA ASP A 53 -6.52 -13.37 -10.15
C ASP A 53 -5.63 -13.08 -11.36
N GLN A 54 -5.71 -13.92 -12.39
CA GLN A 54 -4.87 -13.81 -13.58
C GLN A 54 -5.01 -12.45 -14.28
N ASN A 55 -6.23 -11.89 -14.32
CA ASN A 55 -6.46 -10.59 -14.93
C ASN A 55 -5.68 -9.47 -14.22
N THR A 56 -5.64 -9.47 -12.88
CA THR A 56 -4.85 -8.49 -12.13
C THR A 56 -3.34 -8.66 -12.36
N ILE A 57 -2.87 -9.91 -12.53
CA ILE A 57 -1.47 -10.21 -12.88
C ILE A 57 -1.13 -9.67 -14.28
N ASP A 58 -1.99 -9.91 -15.26
CA ASP A 58 -1.79 -9.44 -16.63
C ASP A 58 -1.79 -7.90 -16.68
N MET A 59 -2.67 -7.24 -15.91
CA MET A 59 -2.68 -5.78 -15.76
C MET A 59 -1.37 -5.26 -15.14
N TRP A 60 -0.83 -5.93 -14.12
CA TRP A 60 0.43 -5.53 -13.48
C TRP A 60 1.60 -5.53 -14.47
N GLN A 61 1.78 -6.64 -15.18
CA GLN A 61 2.85 -6.83 -16.16
C GLN A 61 2.70 -5.87 -17.34
N GLY A 62 1.46 -5.53 -17.69
CA GLY A 62 1.16 -4.55 -18.73
C GLY A 62 1.72 -3.15 -18.49
N PHE A 63 2.12 -2.81 -17.27
CA PHE A 63 2.72 -1.52 -16.94
C PHE A 63 4.24 -1.45 -17.11
N ASP A 64 4.92 -2.58 -17.37
CA ASP A 64 6.38 -2.65 -17.45
C ASP A 64 6.96 -1.73 -18.54
N GLU A 65 6.20 -1.49 -19.61
CA GLU A 65 6.63 -0.63 -20.73
C GLU A 65 6.45 0.88 -20.47
N TYR A 66 5.70 1.28 -19.43
CA TYR A 66 5.25 2.67 -19.27
C TYR A 66 5.92 3.43 -18.10
N GLN A 67 6.70 2.75 -17.26
CA GLN A 67 7.29 3.32 -16.03
C GLN A 67 6.29 4.06 -15.13
N VAL A 68 5.01 3.66 -15.18
CA VAL A 68 3.96 4.24 -14.34
C VAL A 68 4.24 3.82 -12.88
N PRO A 69 4.26 4.75 -11.92
CA PRO A 69 4.30 4.43 -10.50
C PRO A 69 3.19 3.45 -10.15
N ARG A 70 3.56 2.36 -9.46
CA ARG A 70 2.66 1.28 -9.06
C ARG A 70 2.74 1.10 -7.55
N MET A 71 1.62 0.84 -6.91
CA MET A 71 1.58 0.43 -5.50
C MET A 71 0.57 -0.69 -5.31
N VAL A 72 0.80 -1.50 -4.28
CA VAL A 72 -0.16 -2.49 -3.79
C VAL A 72 -0.86 -1.93 -2.56
N VAL A 73 -2.17 -2.15 -2.50
CA VAL A 73 -3.00 -1.84 -1.34
C VAL A 73 -3.66 -3.13 -0.89
N VAL A 74 -3.47 -3.51 0.36
CA VAL A 74 -4.04 -4.73 0.92
C VAL A 74 -5.27 -4.37 1.75
N THR A 75 -6.43 -4.88 1.34
CA THR A 75 -7.73 -4.61 1.96
C THR A 75 -8.28 -5.87 2.62
N GLN A 76 -9.47 -5.76 3.24
CA GLN A 76 -10.18 -6.89 3.85
C GLN A 76 -9.43 -7.54 5.03
N LEU A 77 -8.50 -6.80 5.65
CA LEU A 77 -7.68 -7.25 6.77
C LEU A 77 -8.52 -7.49 8.05
N GLU A 78 -9.72 -6.94 8.12
CA GLU A 78 -10.67 -7.12 9.22
C GLU A 78 -11.36 -8.49 9.24
N LYS A 79 -11.22 -9.30 8.18
CA LYS A 79 -11.91 -10.59 8.06
C LYS A 79 -11.17 -11.75 8.73
N SER A 80 -9.95 -11.54 9.22
CA SER A 80 -9.10 -12.51 9.94
C SER A 80 -8.82 -13.85 9.21
N GLU A 81 -9.17 -13.97 7.93
CA GLU A 81 -8.93 -15.19 7.13
C GLU A 81 -7.49 -15.32 6.65
N ALA A 82 -6.81 -14.18 6.45
CA ALA A 82 -5.40 -14.08 6.09
C ALA A 82 -4.91 -12.67 6.46
N ASP A 83 -3.61 -12.53 6.73
CA ASP A 83 -3.04 -11.27 7.21
C ASP A 83 -2.32 -10.47 6.10
N PHE A 84 -1.68 -9.37 6.49
CA PHE A 84 -0.95 -8.51 5.57
C PHE A 84 0.30 -9.19 4.98
N ASP A 85 0.99 -10.01 5.78
CA ASP A 85 2.23 -10.67 5.37
C ASP A 85 1.92 -11.77 4.33
N ASP A 86 0.78 -12.45 4.47
CA ASP A 86 0.25 -13.38 3.46
C ASP A 86 0.01 -12.68 2.11
N ALA A 87 -0.64 -11.50 2.11
CA ALA A 87 -0.83 -10.72 0.87
C ALA A 87 0.49 -10.32 0.22
N VAL A 88 1.46 -9.88 1.02
CA VAL A 88 2.79 -9.49 0.53
C VAL A 88 3.54 -10.69 -0.06
N MET A 89 3.48 -11.84 0.60
CA MET A 89 4.04 -13.09 0.09
C MET A 89 3.39 -13.49 -1.24
N LEU A 90 2.06 -13.36 -1.37
CA LEU A 90 1.35 -13.63 -2.62
C LEU A 90 1.73 -12.66 -3.73
N ALA A 91 1.77 -11.36 -3.44
CA ALA A 91 2.20 -10.32 -4.38
C ALA A 91 3.60 -10.62 -4.92
N ASN A 92 4.58 -10.91 -4.05
CA ASN A 92 5.95 -11.22 -4.44
C ASN A 92 6.10 -12.51 -5.28
N ARG A 93 5.07 -13.37 -5.37
CA ARG A 93 5.10 -14.54 -6.26
C ARG A 93 4.70 -14.23 -7.70
N VAL A 94 3.91 -13.18 -7.91
CA VAL A 94 3.25 -12.91 -9.21
C VAL A 94 3.49 -11.51 -9.77
N PHE A 95 3.89 -10.57 -8.92
CA PHE A 95 4.32 -9.22 -9.28
C PHE A 95 5.84 -9.08 -9.16
N ASP A 96 6.34 -7.92 -9.55
CA ASP A 96 7.67 -7.47 -9.15
C ASP A 96 7.78 -7.35 -7.63
N GLN A 97 9.02 -7.39 -7.12
CA GLN A 97 9.27 -7.41 -5.69
C GLN A 97 8.74 -6.13 -5.01
N VAL A 98 7.70 -6.28 -4.20
CA VAL A 98 7.10 -5.20 -3.42
C VAL A 98 7.95 -4.88 -2.19
N ILE A 99 7.68 -3.73 -1.58
CA ILE A 99 8.30 -3.29 -0.32
C ILE A 99 7.24 -2.87 0.69
N THR A 100 7.45 -3.22 1.95
CA THR A 100 6.48 -3.03 3.04
C THR A 100 6.96 -1.96 4.03
N PRO A 101 6.66 -0.67 3.81
CA PRO A 101 7.09 0.37 4.75
C PRO A 101 6.40 0.30 6.12
N TYR A 102 5.28 -0.44 6.23
CA TYR A 102 4.50 -0.58 7.46
C TYR A 102 4.09 -2.04 7.69
N LEU A 103 4.05 -2.45 8.96
CA LEU A 103 3.43 -3.70 9.39
C LEU A 103 2.17 -3.41 10.22
N VAL A 104 1.24 -4.37 10.26
CA VAL A 104 -0.05 -4.23 10.93
C VAL A 104 0.04 -4.70 12.38
N LEU A 105 -0.42 -3.87 13.31
CA LEU A 105 -0.64 -4.24 14.70
C LEU A 105 -2.14 -4.44 14.96
N HIS A 106 -2.46 -5.52 15.64
CA HIS A 106 -3.82 -5.93 15.94
C HIS A 106 -4.20 -5.59 17.39
N ASP A 107 -5.47 -5.29 17.63
CA ASP A 107 -6.02 -5.16 18.98
C ASP A 107 -6.29 -6.52 19.65
N ASP A 108 -6.78 -6.51 20.89
CA ASP A 108 -7.10 -7.72 21.67
C ASP A 108 -8.19 -8.59 21.02
N GLN A 109 -8.94 -8.07 20.04
CA GLN A 109 -9.94 -8.82 19.28
C GLN A 109 -9.36 -9.38 17.96
N GLY A 110 -8.07 -9.16 17.69
CA GLY A 110 -7.41 -9.59 16.47
C GLY A 110 -7.75 -8.72 15.26
N LEU A 111 -8.31 -7.52 15.47
CA LEU A 111 -8.62 -6.58 14.38
C LEU A 111 -7.45 -5.62 14.16
N PRO A 112 -7.16 -5.22 12.91
CA PRO A 112 -6.19 -4.15 12.66
C PRO A 112 -6.55 -2.88 13.43
N ALA A 113 -5.57 -2.31 14.12
CA ALA A 113 -5.76 -1.14 14.99
C ALA A 113 -4.65 -0.09 14.84
N ALA A 114 -3.42 -0.52 14.52
CA ALA A 114 -2.28 0.37 14.37
C ALA A 114 -1.33 -0.10 13.27
N LEU A 115 -0.44 0.79 12.81
CA LEU A 115 0.65 0.46 11.90
C LEU A 115 1.98 0.79 12.56
N ILE A 116 2.99 -0.08 12.42
CA ILE A 116 4.37 0.22 12.80
C ILE A 116 5.18 0.55 11.56
N SER A 117 5.78 1.74 11.55
CA SER A 117 6.68 2.22 10.50
C SER A 117 8.02 1.51 10.61
N LEU A 118 8.43 0.85 9.53
CA LEU A 118 9.74 0.22 9.46
C LEU A 118 10.86 1.23 9.22
N ALA A 119 10.58 2.49 8.89
CA ALA A 119 11.59 3.52 8.67
C ALA A 119 12.15 4.08 10.00
N ASP A 120 11.28 4.36 10.95
CA ASP A 120 11.59 5.09 12.18
C ASP A 120 11.06 4.42 13.47
N LEU A 121 10.38 3.28 13.36
CA LEU A 121 9.82 2.51 14.48
C LEU A 121 8.77 3.30 15.29
N ARG A 122 8.05 4.21 14.63
CA ARG A 122 6.84 4.84 15.16
C ARG A 122 5.61 3.97 14.94
N ILE A 123 4.72 3.93 15.91
CA ILE A 123 3.39 3.33 15.81
C ILE A 123 2.38 4.43 15.51
N ILE A 124 1.60 4.28 14.44
CA ILE A 124 0.42 5.10 14.16
C ILE A 124 -0.81 4.35 14.68
N ASP A 125 -1.37 4.81 15.79
CA ASP A 125 -2.55 4.26 16.45
C ASP A 125 -3.85 4.89 15.90
N TYR A 126 -4.61 4.10 15.14
CA TYR A 126 -5.89 4.49 14.53
C TYR A 126 -7.10 4.18 15.43
N SER A 127 -6.90 3.70 16.65
CA SER A 127 -7.99 3.60 17.64
C SER A 127 -8.49 4.97 18.12
N THR A 128 -7.72 6.03 17.81
CA THR A 128 -8.04 7.42 18.12
C THR A 128 -8.27 8.24 16.85
N ASN A 129 -9.04 9.33 16.96
CA ASN A 129 -9.28 10.25 15.85
C ASN A 129 -9.01 11.70 16.32
N PRO A 130 -7.98 12.39 15.77
CA PRO A 130 -7.03 11.91 14.76
C PRO A 130 -6.13 10.77 15.29
N PRO A 131 -5.53 9.96 14.40
CA PRO A 131 -4.55 8.95 14.80
C PRO A 131 -3.40 9.55 15.59
N LYS A 132 -2.87 8.79 16.54
CA LYS A 132 -1.74 9.20 17.38
C LYS A 132 -0.46 8.50 16.95
N GLU A 133 0.63 9.23 16.92
CA GLU A 133 1.96 8.66 16.72
C GLU A 133 2.67 8.50 18.06
N ILE A 134 3.14 7.29 18.35
CA ILE A 134 3.86 6.94 19.58
C ILE A 134 5.12 6.16 19.23
N ASP A 135 6.09 6.13 20.15
CA ASP A 135 7.25 5.24 20.02
C ASP A 135 6.82 3.78 20.23
N CYS A 136 7.40 2.87 19.44
CA CYS A 136 7.18 1.45 19.70
C CYS A 136 7.91 0.99 20.97
N GLU A 137 7.28 0.06 21.69
CA GLU A 137 7.88 -0.59 22.86
C GLU A 137 9.00 -1.57 22.44
N GLU A 138 9.81 -2.01 23.40
CA GLU A 138 10.96 -2.89 23.14
C GLU A 138 10.55 -4.22 22.49
N GLU A 139 9.43 -4.81 22.92
CA GLU A 139 8.91 -6.06 22.35
C GLU A 139 8.61 -5.92 20.85
N HIS A 140 7.99 -4.81 20.44
CA HIS A 140 7.75 -4.51 19.02
C HIS A 140 9.06 -4.43 18.23
N ARG A 141 10.11 -3.81 18.81
CA ARG A 141 11.42 -3.66 18.13
C ARG A 141 12.03 -5.01 17.81
N THR A 142 11.98 -5.94 18.76
CA THR A 142 12.49 -7.29 18.56
C THR A 142 11.72 -8.02 17.46
N LEU A 143 10.39 -7.89 17.44
CA LEU A 143 9.55 -8.58 16.46
C LEU A 143 9.78 -8.07 15.02
N VAL A 144 10.03 -6.78 14.83
CA VAL A 144 10.14 -6.19 13.49
C VAL A 144 11.59 -6.01 13.00
N GLN A 145 12.58 -6.46 13.77
CA GLN A 145 13.99 -6.16 13.50
C GLN A 145 14.46 -6.67 12.13
N GLU A 146 14.08 -7.89 11.76
CA GLU A 146 14.47 -8.49 10.48
C GLU A 146 13.78 -7.78 9.31
N PHE A 147 12.46 -7.58 9.39
CA PHE A 147 11.69 -6.81 8.40
C PHE A 147 12.25 -5.39 8.22
N ARG A 148 12.65 -4.74 9.31
CA ARG A 148 13.25 -3.40 9.25
C ARG A 148 14.61 -3.42 8.56
N ALA A 149 15.46 -4.40 8.83
CA ALA A 149 16.76 -4.51 8.18
C ALA A 149 16.60 -4.67 6.66
N GLU A 150 15.71 -5.57 6.24
CA GLU A 150 15.39 -5.78 4.82
C GLU A 150 14.81 -4.52 4.16
N TYR A 151 13.87 -3.85 4.84
CA TYR A 151 13.27 -2.60 4.37
C TYR A 151 14.32 -1.51 4.15
N LEU A 152 15.21 -1.30 5.12
CA LEU A 152 16.25 -0.27 5.04
C LEU A 152 17.26 -0.56 3.94
N GLU A 153 17.73 -1.79 3.80
CA GLU A 153 18.67 -2.18 2.75
C GLU A 153 18.07 -1.88 1.36
N LYS A 154 16.80 -2.21 1.15
CA LYS A 154 16.11 -1.94 -0.10
C LYS A 154 15.89 -0.44 -0.34
N PHE A 155 15.46 0.29 0.69
CA PHE A 155 15.26 1.74 0.60
C PHE A 155 16.56 2.49 0.27
N GLU A 156 17.68 2.11 0.89
CA GLU A 156 19.00 2.70 0.60
C GLU A 156 19.48 2.38 -0.83
N SER A 157 19.21 1.17 -1.32
CA SER A 157 19.55 0.75 -2.69
C SER A 157 18.79 1.53 -3.76
N ASP A 158 17.47 1.69 -3.58
CA ASP A 158 16.59 2.24 -4.62
C ASP A 158 16.59 3.78 -4.63
N GLY A 159 16.80 4.42 -3.46
CA GLY A 159 16.85 5.87 -3.28
C GLY A 159 15.48 6.54 -3.09
N GLU A 160 15.49 7.78 -2.57
CA GLU A 160 14.30 8.48 -2.04
C GLU A 160 13.16 8.75 -3.07
N ASN A 161 13.46 8.75 -4.38
CA ASN A 161 12.48 9.04 -5.44
C ASN A 161 12.10 7.81 -6.28
N SER A 162 12.51 6.62 -5.86
CA SER A 162 12.30 5.35 -6.57
C SER A 162 10.82 5.06 -6.85
N PHE A 163 9.92 5.38 -5.90
CA PHE A 163 8.48 5.20 -6.07
C PHE A 163 7.92 6.08 -7.20
N ALA A 164 8.19 7.38 -7.16
CA ALA A 164 7.74 8.32 -8.19
C ALA A 164 8.36 8.04 -9.57
N ALA A 165 9.53 7.40 -9.60
CA ALA A 165 10.19 6.94 -10.82
C ALA A 165 9.66 5.57 -11.33
N GLY A 166 8.74 4.92 -10.63
CA GLY A 166 8.19 3.61 -11.00
C GLY A 166 9.17 2.45 -10.81
N LEU A 167 10.15 2.59 -9.92
CA LEU A 167 11.18 1.58 -9.63
C LEU A 167 10.93 0.83 -8.32
N GLN A 168 10.20 1.44 -7.39
CA GLN A 168 9.83 0.84 -6.12
C GLN A 168 8.31 0.69 -6.01
N PHE A 169 7.86 -0.48 -5.54
CA PHE A 169 6.45 -0.85 -5.48
C PHE A 169 5.99 -1.04 -4.03
N PRO A 170 5.55 0.02 -3.34
CA PRO A 170 5.13 -0.09 -1.95
C PRO A 170 3.83 -0.89 -1.82
N ALA A 171 3.76 -1.77 -0.82
CA ALA A 171 2.55 -2.44 -0.36
C ALA A 171 2.07 -1.79 0.94
N ILE A 172 0.82 -1.31 0.98
CA ILE A 172 0.24 -0.58 2.11
C ILE A 172 -1.00 -1.31 2.64
N PRO A 173 -1.07 -1.62 3.95
CA PRO A 173 -2.29 -2.12 4.56
C PRO A 173 -3.36 -1.01 4.61
N LEU A 174 -4.59 -1.33 4.23
CA LEU A 174 -5.68 -0.35 4.13
C LEU A 174 -6.98 -0.87 4.71
N TRP A 175 -7.54 -0.12 5.66
CA TRP A 175 -8.92 -0.26 6.10
C TRP A 175 -9.59 1.12 6.12
N ILE A 176 -10.35 1.41 5.06
CA ILE A 176 -10.93 2.73 4.79
C ILE A 176 -11.84 3.19 5.93
N ASP A 177 -12.73 2.31 6.43
CA ASP A 177 -13.72 2.66 7.46
C ASP A 177 -13.08 3.11 8.78
N LYS A 178 -11.96 2.49 9.17
CA LYS A 178 -11.17 2.89 10.35
C LYS A 178 -10.08 3.92 10.03
N GLY A 179 -9.89 4.28 8.77
CA GLY A 179 -8.85 5.20 8.32
C GLY A 179 -7.42 4.63 8.31
N ILE A 180 -7.24 3.33 8.59
CA ILE A 180 -5.92 2.69 8.67
C ILE A 180 -5.26 2.74 7.29
N GLY A 181 -4.06 3.33 7.21
CA GLY A 181 -3.25 3.40 5.99
C GLY A 181 -3.74 4.40 4.94
N VAL A 182 -4.90 5.04 5.14
CA VAL A 182 -5.44 6.03 4.20
C VAL A 182 -4.52 7.24 4.07
N ASP A 183 -3.97 7.71 5.18
CA ASP A 183 -2.95 8.77 5.23
C ASP A 183 -1.66 8.33 4.52
N LYS A 184 -1.24 7.07 4.68
CA LYS A 184 0.01 6.56 4.07
C LYS A 184 -0.09 6.42 2.56
N VAL A 185 -1.22 5.95 2.04
CA VAL A 185 -1.50 5.98 0.59
C VAL A 185 -1.52 7.42 0.08
N ARG A 186 -2.13 8.36 0.81
CA ARG A 186 -2.12 9.78 0.43
C ARG A 186 -0.72 10.40 0.44
N ASP A 187 0.14 10.02 1.37
CA ASP A 187 1.51 10.52 1.43
C ASP A 187 2.32 10.06 0.22
N LEU A 188 2.14 8.81 -0.24
CA LEU A 188 2.71 8.34 -1.51
C LEU A 188 2.14 9.11 -2.71
N ILE A 189 0.82 9.31 -2.78
CA ILE A 189 0.18 10.09 -3.85
C ILE A 189 0.76 11.51 -3.93
N LYS A 190 1.01 12.16 -2.78
CA LYS A 190 1.61 13.51 -2.75
C LYS A 190 3.02 13.56 -3.35
N GLN A 191 3.79 12.47 -3.31
CA GLN A 191 5.12 12.42 -3.94
C GLN A 191 5.06 12.53 -5.47
N LEU A 192 3.88 12.29 -6.07
CA LEU A 192 3.67 12.37 -7.51
C LEU A 192 3.22 13.75 -7.98
N VAL A 193 2.91 14.65 -7.05
CA VAL A 193 2.53 16.03 -7.34
C VAL A 193 3.79 16.90 -7.35
N ILE A 194 4.19 17.34 -8.55
CA ILE A 194 5.33 18.25 -8.78
C ILE A 194 4.88 19.71 -8.65
#